data_AF-A0A9D3UM53-F1
#
_entry.id   AF-A0A9D3UM53-F1
#
_cell.length_a   1.000
_cell.length_b   1.000
_cell.length_c   1.000
_cell.angle_alpha   90.00
_cell.angle_beta   90.00
_cell.angle_gamma   90.00
#
_symmetry.space_group_name_H-M   'P 1'
#
loop_
_entity.id
_entity.type
_entity.pdbx_description
1 polymer ?
#
loop_
_entity_poly.entity_id
_entity_poly.type
_entity_poly.pdbx_seq_one_letter_code
_entity_poly.pdbx_strand_id
1 'polypeptide(L)'
;MELISETGGVSVGSSKHYACATYNLNVEQYIDDVCTLERTLRIWGNEFPVLRDVSTWEVQPPEFKMLPDRSLRRRIKGRPTKIRIRNDMDIREEVDPKRCTICITIGHNQSKCPYRNVHTSQSSLSERN
;
A
#
# COMPACT_ATOMS: atom_id res chain seq x y z
N MET A 1 28.30 20.79 45.76
CA MET A 1 27.43 19.65 46.09
C MET A 1 26.01 20.12 45.88
N GLU A 2 25.20 19.59 44.96
CA GLU A 2 25.31 18.33 44.24
C GLU A 2 24.89 18.50 42.77
N LEU A 3 25.63 17.80 41.92
CA LEU A 3 25.20 17.42 40.59
C LEU A 3 24.11 16.37 40.77
N ILE A 4 22.90 16.63 40.27
CA ILE A 4 21.92 15.55 40.10
C ILE A 4 21.92 15.18 38.62
N SER A 5 22.73 14.16 38.37
CA SER A 5 22.77 13.35 37.17
C SER A 5 21.43 12.63 36.93
N GLU A 6 21.10 12.57 35.65
CA GLU A 6 20.49 11.43 34.95
C GLU A 6 18.98 11.17 34.96
N THR A 7 18.56 10.86 33.72
CA THR A 7 17.49 9.94 33.29
C THR A 7 16.07 10.48 33.17
N GLY A 8 15.74 10.84 31.94
CA GLY A 8 14.37 11.08 31.49
C GLY A 8 14.29 11.10 29.97
N GLY A 9 14.93 10.13 29.30
CA GLY A 9 14.84 9.96 27.85
C GLY A 9 13.40 9.70 27.46
N VAL A 10 12.74 10.70 26.89
CA VAL A 10 11.41 10.55 26.27
C VAL A 10 11.58 9.63 25.07
N SER A 11 11.05 8.43 25.21
CA SER A 11 10.97 7.41 24.17
C SER A 11 10.09 7.91 23.02
N VAL A 12 10.73 8.40 21.96
CA VAL A 12 10.07 8.66 20.67
C VAL A 12 10.51 7.59 19.67
N GLY A 13 9.65 6.59 19.43
CA GLY A 13 9.62 5.84 18.16
C GLY A 13 10.47 4.56 18.02
N SER A 14 10.25 3.55 18.86
CA SER A 14 11.00 2.28 18.91
C SER A 14 10.81 1.25 17.77
N SER A 15 10.34 1.61 16.56
CA SER A 15 10.14 0.60 15.49
C SER A 15 11.21 0.62 14.39
N LYS A 16 11.92 1.75 14.18
CA LYS A 16 12.93 1.85 13.10
C LYS A 16 14.34 1.37 13.53
N HIS A 17 14.64 1.40 14.83
CA HIS A 17 15.95 0.98 15.35
C HIS A 17 16.12 -0.53 15.49
N TYR A 18 15.03 -1.31 15.61
CA TYR A 18 15.12 -2.76 15.81
C TYR A 18 15.73 -3.49 14.60
N ALA A 19 15.27 -3.17 13.39
CA ALA A 19 15.79 -3.79 12.16
C ALA A 19 17.25 -3.42 11.86
N CYS A 20 17.68 -2.21 12.20
CA CYS A 20 19.07 -1.80 11.96
C CYS A 20 20.03 -2.46 12.97
N ALA A 21 19.60 -2.62 14.22
CA ALA A 21 20.34 -3.34 15.26
C ALA A 21 20.51 -4.83 14.94
N THR A 22 19.49 -5.49 14.36
CA THR A 22 19.58 -6.92 14.00
C THR A 22 20.61 -7.22 12.92
N TYR A 23 20.91 -6.26 12.05
CA TYR A 23 21.85 -6.42 10.93
C TYR A 23 23.16 -5.63 11.12
N ASN A 24 23.40 -5.05 12.30
CA ASN A 24 24.56 -4.18 12.58
C ASN A 24 24.75 -3.08 11.50
N LEU A 25 23.65 -2.53 11.00
CA LEU A 25 23.69 -1.48 9.99
C LEU A 25 23.93 -0.13 10.65
N ASN A 26 24.90 0.61 10.14
CA ASN A 26 25.10 1.99 10.53
C ASN A 26 24.07 2.89 9.82
N VAL A 27 22.97 3.20 10.52
CA VAL A 27 21.86 4.00 9.99
C VAL A 27 22.32 5.39 9.55
N GLU A 28 23.32 5.95 10.23
CA GLU A 28 23.87 7.28 9.95
C GLU A 28 24.48 7.41 8.55
N GLN A 29 24.87 6.29 7.90
CA GLN A 29 25.37 6.32 6.52
C GLN A 29 24.26 6.51 5.48
N TYR A 30 23.00 6.26 5.84
CA TYR A 30 21.85 6.33 4.95
C TYR A 30 20.97 7.57 5.21
N ILE A 31 21.19 8.25 6.33
CA ILE A 31 20.49 9.49 6.67
C ILE A 31 21.29 10.64 6.08
N ASP A 32 20.69 11.33 5.11
CA ASP A 32 21.25 12.55 4.57
C ASP A 32 21.35 13.62 5.67
N ASP A 33 22.40 14.43 5.61
CA ASP A 33 22.66 15.46 6.62
C ASP A 33 21.55 16.52 6.70
N VAL A 34 20.76 16.73 5.64
CA VAL A 34 19.54 17.58 5.65
C VAL A 34 18.45 17.06 6.58
N CYS A 35 18.43 15.76 6.88
CA CYS A 35 17.47 15.14 7.78
C CYS A 35 17.85 15.31 9.26
N THR A 36 19.02 15.89 9.55
CA THR A 36 19.39 16.19 10.94
C THR A 36 18.45 17.24 11.52
N LEU A 37 18.20 17.12 12.84
CA LEU A 37 17.33 18.04 13.56
C LEU A 37 17.82 19.49 13.43
N GLU A 38 19.14 19.70 13.54
CA GLU A 38 19.77 21.02 13.41
C GLU A 38 19.49 21.65 12.04
N ARG A 39 19.68 20.92 10.94
CA ARG A 39 19.42 21.44 9.59
C ARG A 39 17.94 21.66 9.34
N THR A 40 17.09 20.75 9.82
CA THR A 40 15.64 20.91 9.74
C THR A 40 15.21 22.19 10.47
N LEU A 41 15.67 22.41 11.70
CA LEU A 41 15.37 23.64 12.44
C LEU A 41 15.91 24.89 11.75
N ARG A 42 17.06 24.81 11.06
CA ARG A 42 17.59 25.95 10.29
C ARG A 42 16.76 26.25 9.03
N ILE A 43 16.22 25.23 8.38
CA ILE A 43 15.34 25.39 7.20
C ILE A 43 13.99 25.99 7.64
N TRP A 44 13.39 25.42 8.68
CA TRP A 44 12.05 25.76 9.16
C TRP A 44 12.01 26.88 10.20
N GLY A 45 13.16 27.31 10.72
CA GLY A 45 13.30 28.41 11.68
C GLY A 45 13.26 29.79 11.05
N ASN A 46 13.25 29.88 9.72
CA ASN A 46 12.97 31.13 9.03
C ASN A 46 11.50 31.47 9.20
N GLU A 47 11.22 32.71 9.59
CA GLU A 47 9.85 33.22 9.60
C GLU A 47 9.31 33.17 8.17
N PHE A 48 8.29 32.34 7.94
CA PHE A 48 7.59 32.37 6.66
C PHE A 48 7.07 33.80 6.49
N PRO A 49 7.34 34.45 5.34
CA PRO A 49 6.75 35.76 5.11
C PRO A 49 5.24 35.61 5.26
N VAL A 50 4.66 36.44 6.12
CA VAL A 50 3.20 36.50 6.29
C VAL A 50 2.62 36.66 4.89
N LEU A 51 1.76 35.72 4.49
CA LEU A 51 1.05 35.82 3.22
C LEU A 51 0.39 37.19 3.20
N ARG A 52 0.68 37.99 2.15
CA ARG A 52 0.03 39.29 1.98
C ARG A 52 -1.48 39.09 2.05
N ASP A 53 -2.16 40.06 2.66
CA ASP A 53 -3.61 40.06 2.76
C ASP A 53 -4.21 39.68 1.40
N VAL A 54 -5.15 38.73 1.41
CA VAL A 54 -5.78 38.19 0.19
C VAL A 54 -6.41 39.33 -0.62
N SER A 55 -6.81 40.43 0.04
CA SER A 55 -7.31 41.65 -0.61
C SER A 55 -6.29 42.36 -1.51
N THR A 56 -4.98 42.15 -1.29
CA THR A 56 -3.89 42.70 -2.11
C THR A 56 -3.47 41.80 -3.26
N TRP A 57 -4.08 40.62 -3.41
CA TRP A 57 -3.79 39.74 -4.52
C TRP A 57 -4.43 40.32 -5.78
N GLU A 58 -3.67 40.36 -6.88
CA GLU A 58 -4.24 40.71 -8.18
C GLU A 58 -5.31 39.67 -8.53
N VAL A 59 -6.58 40.10 -8.45
CA VAL A 59 -7.69 39.31 -8.95
C VAL A 59 -7.48 39.18 -10.45
N GLN A 60 -7.21 37.95 -10.89
CA GLN A 60 -7.17 37.61 -12.31
C GLN A 60 -8.38 38.27 -13.00
N PRO A 61 -8.18 39.04 -14.09
CA PRO A 61 -9.29 39.66 -14.79
C PRO A 61 -10.35 38.59 -15.11
N PRO A 62 -11.65 38.89 -14.99
CA PRO A 62 -12.72 37.92 -15.27
C PRO A 62 -12.65 37.35 -16.70
N GLU A 63 -11.85 37.97 -17.56
CA GLU A 63 -11.60 37.57 -18.94
C GLU A 63 -10.49 36.51 -19.10
N PHE A 64 -9.77 36.13 -18.05
CA PHE A 64 -8.83 35.00 -18.10
C PHE A 64 -9.59 33.67 -18.16
N LYS A 65 -10.20 33.42 -19.32
CA LYS A 65 -10.70 32.10 -19.66
C LYS A 65 -9.48 31.22 -19.87
N MET A 66 -9.16 30.40 -18.88
CA MET A 66 -8.31 29.23 -19.07
C MET A 66 -9.00 28.31 -20.08
N LEU A 67 -8.73 28.52 -21.36
CA LEU A 67 -9.19 27.63 -22.42
C LEU A 67 -8.22 26.45 -22.45
N PRO A 68 -8.64 25.24 -22.05
CA PRO A 68 -7.77 24.08 -22.21
C PRO A 68 -7.47 23.92 -23.69
N ASP A 69 -6.18 23.87 -24.01
CA ASP A 69 -5.68 23.65 -25.36
C ASP A 69 -6.42 22.47 -25.98
N ARG A 70 -7.02 22.70 -27.15
CA ARG A 70 -7.76 21.67 -27.88
C ARG A 70 -6.87 20.48 -28.23
N SER A 71 -5.57 20.68 -28.39
CA SER A 71 -4.60 19.63 -28.65
C SER A 71 -4.39 18.68 -27.46
N LEU A 72 -4.52 19.20 -26.23
CA LEU A 72 -4.37 18.46 -24.97
C LEU A 72 -5.68 17.80 -24.50
N ARG A 73 -6.78 18.03 -25.20
CA ARG A 73 -8.05 17.37 -24.89
C ARG A 73 -7.91 15.88 -25.19
N ARG A 74 -8.31 15.03 -24.22
CA ARG A 74 -8.41 13.59 -24.46
C ARG A 74 -9.34 13.35 -25.66
N ARG A 75 -8.80 12.80 -26.76
CA ARG A 75 -9.59 12.48 -27.97
C ARG A 75 -10.65 11.41 -27.71
N ILE A 76 -10.42 10.52 -26.76
CA ILE A 76 -11.31 9.40 -26.46
C ILE A 76 -12.36 9.87 -25.44
N LYS A 77 -13.59 10.04 -25.89
CA LYS A 77 -14.77 10.17 -25.02
C LYS A 77 -15.03 8.79 -24.40
N GLY A 78 -15.12 8.72 -23.07
CA GLY A 78 -15.48 7.49 -22.36
C GLY A 78 -14.47 7.07 -21.29
N ARG A 79 -14.72 5.90 -20.69
CA ARG A 79 -13.86 5.33 -19.64
C ARG A 79 -12.47 5.06 -20.25
N PRO A 80 -11.39 5.51 -19.60
CA PRO A 80 -10.04 5.11 -20.00
C PRO A 80 -9.97 3.59 -20.12
N THR A 81 -9.65 3.09 -21.31
CA THR A 81 -9.37 1.68 -21.57
C THR A 81 -8.02 1.33 -20.94
N LYS A 82 -7.95 1.38 -19.61
CA LYS A 82 -6.79 0.91 -18.88
C LYS A 82 -6.87 -0.60 -18.88
N ILE A 83 -5.94 -1.24 -19.57
CA ILE A 83 -5.62 -2.64 -19.32
C ILE A 83 -5.00 -2.65 -17.92
N ARG A 84 -5.62 -3.36 -16.98
CA ARG A 84 -5.09 -3.47 -15.62
C ARG A 84 -3.76 -4.23 -15.69
N ILE A 85 -2.67 -3.56 -15.37
CA ILE A 85 -1.37 -4.20 -15.16
C ILE A 85 -1.51 -5.03 -13.88
N ARG A 86 -1.20 -6.33 -13.95
CA ARG A 86 -1.19 -7.21 -12.78
C ARG A 86 0.08 -6.94 -11.98
N ASN A 87 -0.06 -6.81 -10.66
CA ASN A 87 1.07 -6.74 -9.73
C ASN A 87 1.17 -8.03 -8.91
N ASP A 88 2.22 -8.14 -8.11
CA ASP A 88 2.50 -9.35 -7.30
C ASP A 88 1.36 -9.68 -6.32
N MET A 89 0.63 -8.67 -5.84
CA MET A 89 -0.59 -8.85 -5.04
C MET A 89 -1.72 -9.61 -5.75
N ASP A 90 -1.67 -9.69 -7.08
CA ASP A 90 -2.63 -10.44 -7.91
C ASP A 90 -2.18 -11.87 -8.21
N ILE A 91 -0.91 -12.18 -7.93
CA ILE A 91 -0.35 -13.52 -8.05
C ILE A 91 -0.84 -14.29 -6.84
N ARG A 92 -1.76 -15.23 -7.06
CA ARG A 92 -2.14 -16.18 -6.03
C ARG A 92 -1.06 -17.25 -5.99
N GLU A 93 -0.63 -17.62 -4.78
CA GLU A 93 0.24 -18.77 -4.57
C GLU A 93 -0.37 -20.01 -5.23
N GLU A 94 0.48 -20.94 -5.68
CA GLU A 94 0.05 -22.22 -6.22
C GLU A 94 -0.82 -22.92 -5.17
N VAL A 95 -2.13 -22.90 -5.40
CA VAL A 95 -3.08 -23.61 -4.57
C VAL A 95 -2.79 -25.09 -4.73
N ASP A 96 -2.75 -25.81 -3.61
CA ASP A 96 -2.66 -27.27 -3.59
C ASP A 96 -3.50 -27.89 -4.72
N PRO A 97 -2.98 -28.91 -5.42
CA PRO A 97 -3.70 -29.54 -6.51
C PRO A 97 -5.12 -29.91 -6.06
N LYS A 98 -6.12 -29.47 -6.82
CA LYS A 98 -7.52 -29.72 -6.49
C LYS A 98 -7.74 -31.22 -6.28
N ARG A 99 -8.18 -31.58 -5.07
CA ARG A 99 -8.56 -32.95 -4.71
C ARG A 99 -9.97 -33.23 -5.22
N CYS A 100 -10.23 -34.48 -5.58
CA CYS A 100 -11.59 -34.94 -5.85
C CYS A 100 -12.47 -34.75 -4.61
N THR A 101 -13.66 -34.18 -4.76
CA THR A 101 -14.58 -33.96 -3.63
C THR A 101 -15.18 -35.26 -3.07
N ILE A 102 -15.13 -36.36 -3.84
CA ILE A 102 -15.71 -37.65 -3.44
C ILE A 102 -14.70 -38.52 -2.70
N CYS A 103 -13.46 -38.63 -3.20
CA CYS A 103 -12.44 -39.53 -2.64
C CYS A 103 -11.20 -38.81 -2.10
N ILE A 104 -11.16 -37.47 -2.14
CA ILE A 104 -10.10 -36.63 -1.55
C ILE A 104 -8.70 -36.92 -2.15
N THR A 105 -8.62 -37.57 -3.32
CA THR A 105 -7.36 -37.83 -4.03
C THR A 105 -7.10 -36.80 -5.12
N ILE A 106 -5.83 -36.49 -5.37
CA ILE A 106 -5.38 -35.65 -6.48
C ILE A 106 -5.41 -36.46 -7.79
N GLY A 107 -5.59 -35.80 -8.93
CA GLY A 107 -5.44 -36.40 -10.27
C GLY A 107 -6.74 -36.48 -11.08
N HIS A 108 -7.89 -36.34 -10.44
CA HIS A 108 -9.18 -36.27 -11.14
C HIS A 108 -10.18 -35.36 -10.40
N ASN A 109 -11.18 -34.87 -11.12
CA ASN A 109 -12.29 -34.10 -10.57
C ASN A 109 -13.48 -35.01 -10.27
N GLN A 110 -14.50 -34.48 -9.59
CA GLN A 110 -15.71 -35.21 -9.20
C GLN A 110 -16.37 -35.97 -10.37
N SER A 111 -16.39 -35.40 -11.58
CA SER A 111 -17.04 -36.02 -12.74
C SER A 111 -16.33 -37.25 -13.27
N LYS A 112 -15.01 -37.36 -13.05
CA LYS A 112 -14.18 -38.50 -13.45
C LYS A 112 -13.84 -39.43 -12.27
N CYS A 113 -14.51 -39.29 -11.13
CA CYS A 113 -14.23 -40.11 -9.96
C CYS A 113 -14.76 -41.54 -10.15
N PRO A 114 -13.92 -42.57 -9.94
CA PRO A 114 -14.36 -43.97 -10.03
C PRO A 114 -15.45 -44.31 -9.00
N TYR A 115 -15.52 -43.57 -7.89
CA TYR A 115 -16.51 -43.75 -6.82
C TYR A 115 -17.78 -42.90 -7.00
N ARG A 116 -17.94 -42.20 -8.13
CA ARG A 116 -19.05 -41.27 -8.35
C ARG A 116 -20.43 -41.93 -8.21
N ASN A 117 -20.59 -43.15 -8.74
CA ASN A 117 -21.88 -43.85 -8.71
C ASN A 117 -22.22 -44.35 -7.30
N VAL A 118 -21.21 -44.69 -6.49
CA VAL A 118 -21.39 -45.14 -5.11
C VAL A 118 -21.83 -43.96 -4.23
N HIS A 119 -21.15 -42.82 -4.33
CA HIS A 119 -21.52 -41.60 -3.59
C HIS A 119 -22.93 -41.12 -3.96
N THR A 120 -23.30 -41.15 -5.24
CA THR A 120 -24.64 -40.73 -5.69
C THR A 120 -25.75 -41.65 -5.14
N SER A 121 -25.46 -42.96 -5.04
CA SER A 121 -26.39 -43.96 -4.49
C SER A 121 -26.53 -43.82 -2.96
N GLN A 122 -25.46 -43.46 -2.26
CA GLN A 122 -25.51 -43.20 -0.81
C GLN A 122 -26.22 -41.89 -0.48
N SER A 123 -25.99 -40.80 -1.22
CA SER A 123 -26.70 -39.54 -1.02
C SER A 123 -28.22 -39.68 -1.20
N SER A 124 -28.65 -40.46 -2.19
CA SER A 124 -30.08 -40.73 -2.45
C SER A 124 -30.73 -41.66 -1.42
N LEU A 125 -29.95 -42.46 -0.70
CA LEU A 125 -30.42 -43.27 0.43
C LEU A 125 -30.49 -42.45 1.73
N SER A 126 -29.56 -41.53 1.96
CA SER A 126 -29.58 -40.64 3.12
C SER A 126 -30.72 -39.61 3.08
N GLU A 127 -31.21 -39.22 1.90
CA GLU A 127 -32.33 -38.27 1.74
C GLU A 127 -33.72 -38.90 1.98
N ARG A 128 -33.81 -40.20 2.26
CA ARG A 128 -35.07 -40.92 2.51
C ARG A 128 -35.33 -41.28 3.97
N ASN A 129 -34.52 -40.81 4.92
CA ASN A 129 -34.73 -40.97 6.36
C ASN A 129 -34.97 -39.63 7.04
#